data_AF-A0A0E4BUK3-F1
#
_entry.id   AF-A0A0E4BUK3-F1
#
_cell.length_a   1.000
_cell.length_b   1.000
_cell.length_c   1.000
_cell.angle_alpha   90.00
_cell.angle_beta   90.00
_cell.angle_gamma   90.00
#
_symmetry.space_group_name_H-M   'P 1'
#
loop_
_entity.id
_entity.type
_entity.pdbx_description
1 polymer ?
#
loop_
_entity_poly.entity_id
_entity_poly.type
_entity_poly.pdbx_seq_one_letter_code
_entity_poly.pdbx_strand_id
1 'polypeptide(L)'
;MKPVISSIEIENRVIVAKYQRLMVGAKVVLVEKASGRQLPETVTRVASPVPVGALRIRLPDAIEPGTYFLKALNGHGEDAARSVDFEIG
;
A
#
# COMPACT_ATOMS: atom_id res chain seq x y z
N MET A 1 -19.44 1.15 6.17
CA MET A 1 -18.08 1.72 6.35
C MET A 1 -17.13 1.08 5.35
N LYS A 2 -16.21 1.85 4.77
CA LYS A 2 -15.32 1.43 3.66
C LYS A 2 -13.98 0.87 4.16
N PRO A 3 -13.26 0.05 3.39
CA PRO A 3 -11.90 -0.38 3.72
C PRO A 3 -10.94 0.83 3.79
N VAL A 4 -9.93 0.75 4.65
CA VAL A 4 -8.99 1.88 4.92
C VAL A 4 -7.57 1.37 5.04
N ILE A 5 -6.62 2.16 4.56
CA ILE A 5 -5.18 2.05 4.82
C ILE A 5 -4.74 3.31 5.57
N SER A 6 -4.04 3.16 6.68
CA SER A 6 -3.64 4.27 7.57
C SER A 6 -2.29 3.99 8.26
N SER A 7 -1.81 4.96 9.04
CA SER A 7 -0.57 4.85 9.83
C SER A 7 0.62 4.37 9.00
N ILE A 8 1.05 5.21 8.07
CA ILE A 8 2.19 4.92 7.19
C ILE A 8 3.47 5.32 7.92
N GLU A 9 4.35 4.35 8.12
CA GLU A 9 5.68 4.53 8.68
C GLU A 9 6.69 3.94 7.70
N ILE A 10 7.86 4.57 7.55
CA ILE A 10 8.92 4.10 6.67
C ILE A 10 10.19 3.94 7.49
N GLU A 11 10.71 2.71 7.52
CA GLU A 11 11.93 2.40 8.26
C GLU A 11 12.75 1.38 7.46
N ASN A 12 14.06 1.59 7.34
CA ASN A 12 14.98 0.63 6.71
C ASN A 12 14.50 0.12 5.33
N ARG A 13 13.96 1.02 4.50
CA ARG A 13 13.36 0.73 3.18
C ARG A 13 12.14 -0.20 3.24
N VAL A 14 11.40 -0.18 4.34
CA VAL A 14 10.16 -0.93 4.52
C VAL A 14 9.07 0.05 4.91
N ILE A 15 8.00 0.10 4.12
CA ILE A 15 6.77 0.75 4.52
C ILE A 15 6.01 -0.20 5.43
N VAL A 16 5.65 0.28 6.61
CA VAL A 16 4.67 -0.35 7.51
C VAL A 16 3.37 0.45 7.42
N ALA A 17 2.28 -0.22 7.10
CA ALA A 17 0.97 0.41 6.98
C ALA A 17 -0.08 -0.39 7.73
N LYS A 18 -0.91 0.25 8.56
CA LYS A 18 -2.08 -0.39 9.15
C LYS A 18 -3.23 -0.41 8.15
N TYR A 19 -4.07 -1.43 8.22
CA TYR A 19 -5.27 -1.51 7.41
C TYR A 19 -6.46 -2.01 8.20
N GLN A 20 -7.66 -1.67 7.69
CA GLN A 20 -8.92 -2.18 8.20
C GLN A 20 -9.81 -2.64 7.05
N ARG A 21 -10.39 -3.83 7.20
CA ARG A 21 -11.41 -4.47 6.35
C ARG A 21 -10.98 -4.64 4.89
N LEU A 22 -9.68 -4.76 4.64
CA LEU A 22 -9.21 -5.23 3.34
C LEU A 22 -9.52 -6.73 3.21
N MET A 23 -9.96 -7.12 2.02
CA MET A 23 -10.26 -8.52 1.72
C MET A 23 -8.97 -9.35 1.74
N VAL A 24 -9.05 -10.59 2.20
CA VAL A 24 -7.98 -11.58 1.97
C VAL A 24 -7.71 -11.70 0.48
N GLY A 25 -6.44 -11.69 0.10
CA GLY A 25 -5.99 -11.74 -1.29
C GLY A 25 -5.97 -10.39 -2.01
N ALA A 26 -6.52 -9.32 -1.41
CA ALA A 26 -6.39 -7.96 -1.94
C ALA A 26 -4.91 -7.61 -2.13
N LYS A 27 -4.61 -6.96 -3.25
CA LYS A 27 -3.24 -6.51 -3.58
C LYS A 27 -3.09 -5.07 -3.13
N VAL A 28 -2.02 -4.77 -2.41
CA VAL A 28 -1.64 -3.40 -2.07
C VAL A 28 -0.34 -3.06 -2.78
N VAL A 29 -0.33 -1.94 -3.48
CA VAL A 29 0.78 -1.49 -4.32
C VAL A 29 1.10 -0.03 -4.04
N LEU A 30 2.38 0.33 -4.13
CA LEU A 30 2.83 1.70 -4.07
C LEU A 30 2.58 2.41 -5.41
N VAL A 31 2.05 3.62 -5.36
CA VAL A 31 1.76 4.43 -6.54
C VAL A 31 2.41 5.79 -6.40
N GLU A 32 3.16 6.18 -7.42
CA GLU A 32 3.75 7.51 -7.54
C GLU A 32 2.65 8.52 -7.86
N LYS A 33 2.52 9.57 -7.04
CA LYS A 33 1.41 10.54 -7.17
C LYS A 33 1.52 11.39 -8.43
N ALA A 34 2.73 11.77 -8.83
CA ALA A 34 2.97 12.67 -9.95
C ALA A 34 2.56 12.04 -11.29
N SER A 35 2.92 10.78 -11.51
CA SER A 35 2.68 10.06 -12.76
C SER A 35 1.47 9.12 -12.71
N GLY A 36 1.00 8.76 -11.51
CA GLY A 36 0.03 7.67 -11.31
C GLY A 36 0.63 6.28 -11.56
N ARG A 37 1.94 6.18 -11.74
CA ARG A 37 2.65 4.93 -12.00
C ARG A 37 2.58 4.03 -10.77
N GLN A 38 2.03 2.84 -10.93
CA GLN A 38 2.12 1.78 -9.93
C GLN A 38 3.51 1.14 -10.01
N LEU A 39 4.10 0.81 -8.86
CA LEU A 39 5.39 0.11 -8.76
C LEU A 39 5.11 -1.38 -8.48
N PRO A 40 4.99 -2.27 -9.49
CA PRO A 40 4.47 -3.62 -9.32
C PRO A 40 5.35 -4.51 -8.41
N GLU A 41 6.64 -4.20 -8.32
CA GLU A 41 7.60 -4.86 -7.44
C GLU A 41 7.31 -4.63 -5.94
N THR A 42 6.48 -3.65 -5.60
CA THR A 42 6.02 -3.37 -4.22
C THR A 42 4.73 -4.08 -3.85
N VAL A 43 4.17 -4.93 -4.72
CA VAL A 43 2.87 -5.57 -4.47
C VAL A 43 2.96 -6.52 -3.28
N THR A 44 2.19 -6.20 -2.23
CA THR A 44 1.98 -7.08 -1.07
C THR A 44 0.52 -7.52 -1.03
N ARG A 45 0.27 -8.80 -0.75
CA ARG A 45 -1.09 -9.34 -0.59
C ARG A 45 -1.51 -9.35 0.87
N VAL A 46 -2.76 -9.00 1.12
CA VAL A 46 -3.40 -9.20 2.43
C VAL A 46 -3.58 -10.70 2.66
N ALA A 47 -2.84 -11.25 3.61
CA ALA A 47 -2.89 -12.68 3.95
C ALA A 47 -3.81 -12.98 5.14
N SER A 48 -4.02 -12.01 6.03
CA SER A 48 -4.72 -12.24 7.30
C SER A 48 -6.24 -12.23 7.12
N PRO A 49 -6.96 -13.21 7.70
CA PRO A 49 -8.42 -13.21 7.72
C PRO A 49 -9.00 -12.20 8.72
N VAL A 50 -8.17 -11.61 9.60
CA VAL A 50 -8.66 -10.63 10.57
C VAL A 50 -8.94 -9.28 9.90
N PRO A 51 -9.99 -8.56 10.33
CA PRO A 51 -10.40 -7.31 9.70
C PRO A 51 -9.48 -6.13 10.01
N VAL A 52 -8.45 -6.29 10.84
CA VAL A 52 -7.47 -5.25 11.14
C VAL A 52 -6.10 -5.89 11.12
N GLY A 53 -5.15 -5.26 10.43
CA GLY A 53 -3.79 -5.79 10.35
C GLY A 53 -2.77 -4.74 9.95
N ALA A 54 -1.56 -5.21 9.68
CA ALA A 54 -0.47 -4.40 9.16
C ALA A 54 0.12 -5.05 7.91
N LEU A 55 0.54 -4.21 6.98
CA LEU A 55 1.29 -4.57 5.78
C LEU A 55 2.74 -4.15 5.96
N ARG A 56 3.64 -4.97 5.43
CA ARG A 56 5.06 -4.66 5.28
C ARG A 56 5.36 -4.70 3.80
N ILE A 57 5.82 -3.59 3.25
CA ILE A 57 6.09 -3.42 1.82
C ILE A 57 7.56 -3.00 1.68
N ARG A 58 8.37 -3.83 1.03
CA ARG A 58 9.78 -3.53 0.77
C ARG A 58 9.87 -2.52 -0.37
N LEU A 59 10.60 -1.43 -0.16
CA LEU A 59 10.91 -0.47 -1.22
C LEU A 59 12.03 -1.02 -2.12
N PRO A 60 11.94 -0.83 -3.45
CA PRO A 60 13.01 -1.18 -4.39
C PRO A 60 14.27 -0.37 -4.10
N ASP A 61 15.46 -0.87 -4.47
CA ASP A 61 16.73 -0.20 -4.20
C ASP A 61 16.85 1.18 -4.90
N ALA A 62 16.30 1.29 -6.11
CA ALA A 62 16.26 2.53 -6.89
C ALA A 62 14.83 3.11 -6.90
N ILE A 63 14.36 3.58 -5.75
CA ILE A 63 13.13 4.37 -5.67
C ILE A 63 13.45 5.85 -5.81
N GLU A 64 12.72 6.54 -6.67
CA GLU A 64 12.90 7.99 -6.85
C GLU A 64 12.25 8.74 -5.67
N PRO A 65 12.89 9.80 -5.16
CA PRO A 65 12.27 10.67 -4.18
C PRO A 65 10.98 11.30 -4.73
N GLY A 66 9.94 11.41 -3.90
CA GLY A 66 8.68 12.00 -4.31
C GLY A 66 7.50 11.68 -3.40
N THR A 67 6.31 12.08 -3.84
CA THR A 67 5.05 11.80 -3.15
C THR A 67 4.42 10.51 -3.65
N TYR A 68 4.05 9.63 -2.74
CA TYR A 68 3.44 8.35 -3.02
C TYR A 68 2.17 8.12 -2.20
N PHE A 69 1.38 7.12 -2.60
CA PHE A 69 0.30 6.57 -1.79
C PHE A 69 0.20 5.06 -1.99
N LEU A 70 -0.38 4.36 -1.02
CA LEU A 70 -0.73 2.95 -1.16
C LEU A 70 -2.12 2.82 -1.77
N LYS A 71 -2.25 1.93 -2.76
CA LYS A 71 -3.51 1.59 -3.41
C LYS A 71 -3.82 0.12 -3.17
N ALA A 72 -4.99 -0.17 -2.60
CA ALA A 72 -5.51 -1.53 -2.50
C ALA A 72 -6.45 -1.83 -3.67
N LEU A 73 -6.25 -3.00 -4.28
CA LEU A 73 -7.08 -3.58 -5.33
C LEU A 73 -7.74 -4.86 -4.80
N ASN A 74 -9.04 -5.04 -5.07
CA ASN A 74 -9.78 -6.24 -4.68
C ASN A 74 -9.40 -7.46 -5.57
N GLY A 75 -10.05 -8.61 -5.36
CA GLY A 75 -9.81 -9.83 -6.13
C GLY A 75 -10.07 -9.71 -7.64
N HIS A 76 -10.84 -8.70 -8.06
CA HIS A 76 -11.15 -8.39 -9.46
C HIS A 76 -10.22 -7.32 -10.06
N GLY A 77 -9.29 -6.77 -9.28
CA GLY A 77 -8.39 -5.70 -9.70
C GLY A 77 -8.98 -4.29 -9.60
N GLU A 78 -10.14 -4.15 -8.94
CA GLU A 78 -10.82 -2.86 -8.77
C GLU A 78 -10.37 -2.14 -7.50
N ASP A 79 -10.48 -0.82 -7.50
CA ASP A 79 -10.06 0.04 -6.39
C ASP A 79 -10.87 -0.23 -5.11
N ALA A 80 -10.18 -0.68 -4.06
CA ALA A 80 -10.78 -1.02 -2.78
C ALA A 80 -10.52 0.03 -1.68
N ALA A 81 -9.29 0.56 -1.63
CA ALA A 81 -8.90 1.60 -0.69
C ALA A 81 -7.65 2.34 -1.17
N ARG A 82 -7.41 3.52 -0.60
CA ARG A 82 -6.20 4.33 -0.79
C ARG A 82 -5.76 4.91 0.55
N SER A 83 -4.45 4.95 0.80
CA SER A 83 -3.89 5.66 1.95
C SER A 83 -3.87 7.18 1.72
N VAL A 84 -3.58 7.93 2.78
CA VAL A 84 -3.09 9.30 2.62
C VAL A 84 -1.77 9.31 1.84
N ASP A 85 -1.46 10.47 1.26
CA ASP A 85 -0.18 10.69 0.58
C ASP A 85 0.96 10.79 1.61
N PHE A 86 2.15 10.36 1.22
CA PHE A 86 3.36 10.45 2.03
C PHE A 86 4.60 10.62 1.16
N GLU A 87 5.68 11.12 1.75
CA GLU A 87 6.95 11.37 1.07
C GLU A 87 7.91 10.19 1.22
N ILE A 88 8.67 9.93 0.15
CA ILE A 88 9.87 9.10 0.15
C ILE A 88 10.99 10.02 -0.31
N GLY A 89 12.07 10.10 0.48
CA GLY A 89 13.25 10.93 0.22
C GLY A 89 14.41 10.15 -0.38
#